data_AF-W7BQ85-F1
#
_entry.id   AF-W7BQ85-F1
#
_cell.length_a   1.000
_cell.length_b   1.000
_cell.length_c   1.000
_cell.angle_alpha   90.00
_cell.angle_beta   90.00
_cell.angle_gamma   90.00
#
_symmetry.space_group_name_H-M   'P 1'
#
loop_
_entity.id
_entity.type
_entity.pdbx_description
1 polymer ?
#
loop_
_entity_poly.entity_id
_entity_poly.type
_entity_poly.pdbx_seq_one_letter_code
_entity_poly.pdbx_strand_id
1 'polypeptide(L)'
;MLILVIVSLLAFPSVIKKIGFFVPGTAGSLENTSTIATLISFLFLVAKQILFLLLTWLCYIKYQDTSKIKYVYLACLLLFLNIGTFIGTNRADIVITSIASLLTFRLLFPAFFKRVLLSTAIIIPVMLTAIASFRKISSISEGASKLVDYTDKMQVYLAGPYNVAIALEAKDLFPEAGNLSVLFYDIFRPMLGVGSLISDWSINYSSIYFNERYFFSDHMTQIIPMIGQGNLFFGLIFAPVIGVLVIVFAYYLQDKIKQTQQLEVYYILTYACARLGMMPGQNITILINDLSFSLILFLMFYFLNKHVRFRPVNYQK
;
A
#
# COMPACT_ATOMS: atom_id res chain seq x y z
N MET A 1 12.40 -17.82 -3.64
CA MET A 1 11.80 -16.50 -3.94
C MET A 1 12.83 -15.50 -4.49
N LEU A 2 13.90 -15.15 -3.78
CA LEU A 2 14.89 -14.16 -4.25
C LEU A 2 15.48 -14.50 -5.64
N ILE A 3 15.88 -15.75 -5.85
CA ILE A 3 16.40 -16.23 -7.15
C ILE A 3 15.35 -16.06 -8.26
N LEU A 4 14.09 -16.46 -7.99
CA LEU A 4 12.99 -16.32 -8.94
C LEU A 4 12.79 -14.85 -9.33
N VAL A 5 12.82 -13.93 -8.38
CA VAL A 5 12.73 -12.49 -8.66
C VAL A 5 13.89 -11.99 -9.52
N ILE A 6 15.12 -12.41 -9.22
CA ILE A 6 16.30 -12.02 -10.02
C ILE A 6 16.13 -12.50 -11.47
N VAL A 7 15.77 -13.77 -11.68
CA VAL A 7 15.55 -14.34 -13.01
C VAL A 7 14.40 -13.62 -13.73
N SER A 8 13.28 -13.36 -13.04
CA SER A 8 12.15 -12.64 -13.63
C SER A 8 12.47 -11.19 -14.01
N LEU A 9 13.29 -10.49 -13.22
CA LEU A 9 13.73 -9.12 -13.55
C LEU A 9 14.65 -9.09 -14.77
N LEU A 10 15.55 -10.07 -14.90
CA LEU A 10 16.41 -10.21 -16.08
C LEU A 10 15.58 -10.50 -17.34
N ALA A 11 14.53 -11.32 -17.22
CA ALA A 11 13.61 -11.61 -18.33
C ALA A 11 12.70 -10.43 -18.70
N PHE A 12 12.38 -9.54 -17.76
CA PHE A 12 11.48 -8.39 -17.97
C PHE A 12 12.15 -7.06 -17.56
N PRO A 13 13.12 -6.56 -18.35
CA PRO A 13 13.87 -5.35 -18.03
C PRO A 13 12.99 -4.07 -18.00
N SER A 14 11.78 -4.12 -18.56
CA SER A 14 10.79 -3.05 -18.44
C SER A 14 10.40 -2.76 -16.99
N VAL A 15 10.41 -3.77 -16.12
CA VAL A 15 10.13 -3.62 -14.68
C VAL A 15 11.26 -2.86 -13.99
N ILE A 16 12.52 -3.14 -14.37
CA ILE A 16 13.70 -2.48 -13.79
C ILE A 16 13.64 -0.96 -13.97
N LYS A 17 13.21 -0.49 -15.15
CA LYS A 17 13.08 0.96 -15.45
C LYS A 17 12.01 1.66 -14.60
N LYS A 18 11.10 0.92 -13.98
CA LYS A 18 10.04 1.45 -13.09
C LYS A 18 10.45 1.47 -11.63
N ILE A 19 11.55 0.80 -11.26
CA ILE A 19 12.09 0.82 -9.91
C ILE A 19 12.67 2.21 -9.66
N GLY A 20 12.09 2.92 -8.70
CA GLY A 20 12.61 4.18 -8.17
C GLY A 20 13.48 3.93 -6.95
N PHE A 21 14.48 4.78 -6.77
CA PHE A 21 15.32 4.81 -5.59
C PHE A 21 15.44 6.25 -5.09
N PHE A 22 14.74 6.55 -3.99
CA PHE A 22 14.48 7.91 -3.46
C PHE A 22 13.74 8.88 -4.39
N VAL A 23 13.88 8.69 -5.70
CA VAL A 23 13.23 9.43 -6.78
C VAL A 23 12.50 8.41 -7.66
N PRO A 24 11.34 8.75 -8.25
CA PRO A 24 10.64 7.88 -9.19
C PRO A 24 11.53 7.36 -10.32
N GLY A 25 11.30 6.10 -10.72
CA GLY A 25 11.91 5.52 -11.91
C GLY A 25 11.47 6.24 -13.20
N THR A 26 12.28 6.12 -14.24
CA THR A 26 12.11 6.88 -15.49
C THR A 26 10.92 6.43 -16.35
N ALA A 27 10.36 5.24 -16.10
CA ALA A 27 9.32 4.62 -16.94
C ALA A 27 7.87 4.82 -16.45
N GLY A 28 7.59 5.78 -15.56
CA GLY A 28 6.21 6.17 -15.19
C GLY A 28 5.43 5.14 -14.35
N SER A 29 4.09 5.25 -14.35
CA SER A 29 3.17 4.43 -13.53
C SER A 29 3.01 2.98 -14.04
N LEU A 30 2.34 2.14 -13.25
CA LEU A 30 2.03 0.74 -13.61
C LEU A 30 0.76 0.60 -14.48
N GLU A 31 0.05 1.69 -14.76
CA GLU A 31 -1.32 1.67 -15.30
C GLU A 31 -1.44 1.07 -16.72
N ASN A 32 -0.35 1.04 -17.50
CA ASN A 32 -0.33 0.46 -18.85
C ASN A 32 0.64 -0.72 -19.00
N THR A 33 0.90 -1.47 -17.92
CA THR A 33 1.83 -2.61 -17.95
C THR A 33 1.10 -3.94 -18.12
N SER A 34 1.74 -4.90 -18.81
CA SER A 34 1.20 -6.26 -18.91
C SER A 34 1.02 -6.88 -17.52
N THR A 35 0.01 -7.74 -17.36
CA THR A 35 -0.29 -8.44 -16.11
C THR A 35 0.93 -9.15 -15.52
N ILE A 36 1.77 -9.75 -16.38
CA ILE A 36 3.02 -10.41 -15.99
C ILE A 36 4.02 -9.39 -15.41
N ALA A 37 4.21 -8.24 -16.05
CA ALA A 37 5.11 -7.21 -15.54
C ALA A 37 4.62 -6.63 -14.20
N THR A 38 3.30 -6.48 -14.01
CA THR A 38 2.70 -6.08 -12.74
C THR A 38 2.96 -7.13 -11.66
N LEU A 39 2.76 -8.42 -11.95
CA LEU A 39 3.08 -9.51 -11.01
C LEU A 39 4.56 -9.51 -10.61
N ILE A 40 5.48 -9.37 -11.58
CA ILE A 40 6.92 -9.30 -11.33
C ILE A 40 7.28 -8.09 -10.46
N SER A 41 6.62 -6.94 -10.70
CA SER A 41 6.78 -5.74 -9.88
C SER A 41 6.40 -6.00 -8.42
N PHE A 42 5.26 -6.64 -8.16
CA PHE A 42 4.87 -7.01 -6.81
C PHE A 42 5.77 -8.08 -6.18
N LEU A 43 6.20 -9.08 -6.95
CA LEU A 43 7.17 -10.07 -6.48
C LEU A 43 8.49 -9.40 -6.06
N PHE A 44 8.97 -8.41 -6.81
CA PHE A 44 10.12 -7.61 -6.44
C PHE A 44 9.89 -6.84 -5.14
N LEU A 45 8.74 -6.17 -4.98
CA LEU A 45 8.41 -5.44 -3.76
C LEU A 45 8.37 -6.35 -2.51
N VAL A 46 7.85 -7.57 -2.64
CA VAL A 46 7.88 -8.54 -1.53
C VAL A 46 9.30 -9.06 -1.29
N ALA A 47 10.06 -9.34 -2.36
CA ALA A 47 11.43 -9.83 -2.25
C ALA A 47 12.37 -8.83 -1.58
N LYS A 48 12.27 -7.53 -1.90
CA LYS A 48 13.09 -6.50 -1.23
C LYS A 48 12.78 -6.42 0.27
N GLN A 49 11.52 -6.62 0.66
CA GLN A 49 11.11 -6.60 2.08
C GLN A 49 11.67 -7.81 2.81
N ILE A 50 11.62 -9.00 2.21
CA ILE A 50 12.24 -10.21 2.78
C ILE A 50 13.76 -10.05 2.90
N LEU A 51 14.42 -9.47 1.88
CA LEU A 51 15.86 -9.21 1.92
C LEU A 51 16.21 -8.22 3.05
N PHE A 52 15.42 -7.15 3.20
CA PHE A 52 15.55 -6.20 4.31
C PHE A 52 15.47 -6.91 5.66
N LEU A 53 14.47 -7.77 5.87
CA LEU A 53 14.29 -8.52 7.12
C LEU A 53 15.48 -9.44 7.40
N LEU A 54 15.90 -10.21 6.41
CA LEU A 54 17.01 -11.15 6.54
C LEU A 54 18.31 -10.42 6.91
N LEU A 55 18.67 -9.36 6.19
CA LEU A 55 19.91 -8.64 6.42
C LEU A 55 19.88 -7.86 7.75
N THR A 56 18.74 -7.28 8.11
CA THR A 56 18.58 -6.55 9.38
C THR A 56 18.65 -7.52 10.57
N TRP A 57 18.06 -8.71 10.43
CA TRP A 57 18.18 -9.78 11.43
C TRP A 57 19.64 -10.24 11.61
N LEU A 58 20.40 -10.42 10.52
CA LEU A 58 21.82 -10.73 10.59
C LEU A 58 22.62 -9.62 11.29
N CYS A 59 22.30 -8.36 11.02
CA CYS A 59 22.90 -7.22 11.72
C CYS A 59 22.59 -7.25 13.22
N TYR A 60 21.35 -7.60 13.58
CA TYR A 60 20.94 -7.73 14.97
C TYR A 60 21.72 -8.81 15.72
N ILE A 61 21.84 -10.02 15.16
CA ILE A 61 22.64 -11.10 15.77
C ILE A 61 24.08 -10.64 15.98
N LYS A 62 24.72 -10.08 14.94
CA LYS A 62 26.11 -9.61 15.05
C LYS A 62 26.28 -8.46 16.03
N TYR A 63 25.28 -7.59 16.17
CA TYR A 63 25.29 -6.55 17.19
C TYR A 63 25.20 -7.15 18.59
N GLN A 64 24.33 -8.13 18.83
CA GLN A 64 24.24 -8.82 20.13
C GLN A 64 25.55 -9.54 20.48
N ASP A 65 26.19 -10.20 19.51
CA ASP A 65 27.44 -10.93 19.74
C ASP A 65 28.65 -10.02 20.00
N THR A 66 28.72 -8.87 19.34
CA THR A 66 29.94 -8.04 19.32
C THR A 66 29.80 -6.67 19.95
N SER A 67 28.57 -6.23 20.24
CA SER A 67 28.22 -4.87 20.67
C SER A 67 28.71 -3.74 19.75
N LYS A 68 29.15 -4.05 18.52
CA LYS A 68 29.71 -3.06 17.59
C LYS A 68 28.60 -2.25 16.91
N ILE A 69 28.60 -0.94 17.13
CA ILE A 69 27.58 -0.01 16.58
C ILE A 69 27.49 -0.02 15.05
N LYS A 70 28.56 -0.43 14.34
CA LYS A 70 28.56 -0.53 12.87
C LYS A 70 27.41 -1.38 12.32
N TYR A 71 26.97 -2.42 13.05
CA TYR A 71 25.84 -3.25 12.64
C TYR A 71 24.51 -2.53 12.76
N VAL A 72 24.37 -1.61 13.72
CA VAL A 72 23.21 -0.71 13.83
C VAL A 72 23.19 0.25 12.66
N TYR A 73 24.33 0.87 12.30
CA TYR A 73 24.40 1.74 11.12
C TYR A 73 24.09 1.01 9.82
N LEU A 74 24.55 -0.24 9.67
CA LEU A 74 24.20 -1.08 8.52
C LEU A 74 22.69 -1.39 8.50
N ALA A 75 22.08 -1.70 9.64
CA ALA A 75 20.63 -1.87 9.76
C ALA A 75 19.85 -0.59 9.40
N CYS A 76 20.33 0.59 9.82
CA CYS A 76 19.76 1.87 9.42
C CYS A 76 19.85 2.07 7.90
N LEU A 77 21.00 1.78 7.29
CA LEU A 77 21.16 1.85 5.84
C LEU A 77 20.15 0.93 5.13
N LEU A 78 20.02 -0.33 5.57
CA LEU A 78 19.06 -1.28 5.02
C LEU A 78 17.61 -0.80 5.15
N LEU A 79 17.26 -0.16 6.27
CA LEU A 79 15.95 0.47 6.46
C LEU A 79 15.70 1.55 5.42
N PHE A 80 16.67 2.45 5.21
CA PHE A 80 16.54 3.50 4.20
C PHE A 80 16.51 2.95 2.78
N LEU A 81 17.26 1.88 2.48
CA LEU A 81 17.17 1.20 1.19
C LEU A 81 15.79 0.58 0.97
N ASN A 82 15.20 -0.04 2.00
CA ASN A 82 13.87 -0.63 1.89
C ASN A 82 12.79 0.43 1.67
N ILE A 83 12.84 1.56 2.40
CA ILE A 83 11.92 2.69 2.25
C ILE A 83 12.11 3.39 0.90
N GLY A 84 13.38 3.64 0.54
CA GLY A 84 13.81 4.37 -0.65
C GLY A 84 13.47 3.64 -1.95
N THR A 85 13.34 2.32 -1.91
CA THR A 85 13.05 1.49 -3.09
C THR A 85 11.54 1.26 -3.22
N PHE A 86 10.96 1.81 -4.28
CA PHE A 86 9.53 1.68 -4.60
C PHE A 86 9.33 1.53 -6.12
N ILE A 87 8.13 1.16 -6.55
CA ILE A 87 7.78 1.08 -7.97
C ILE A 87 6.71 2.13 -8.27
N GLY A 88 6.87 2.85 -9.38
CA GLY A 88 5.92 3.86 -9.82
C GLY A 88 5.89 5.10 -8.93
N THR A 89 4.70 5.66 -8.71
CA THR A 89 4.51 6.96 -8.02
C THR A 89 3.57 6.87 -6.80
N ASN A 90 3.34 5.65 -6.30
CA ASN A 90 2.45 5.42 -5.16
C ASN A 90 3.09 5.89 -3.85
N ARG A 91 2.62 7.03 -3.34
CA ARG A 91 3.12 7.67 -2.11
C ARG A 91 2.78 6.87 -0.85
N ALA A 92 1.65 6.18 -0.86
CA ALA A 92 1.20 5.43 0.31
C ALA A 92 2.16 4.26 0.62
N ASP A 93 2.73 3.63 -0.41
CA ASP A 93 3.66 2.51 -0.25
C ASP A 93 4.92 2.92 0.53
N ILE A 94 5.41 4.14 0.35
CA ILE A 94 6.56 4.68 1.09
C ILE A 94 6.22 4.85 2.55
N VAL A 95 5.06 5.44 2.85
CA VAL A 95 4.61 5.66 4.22
C VAL A 95 4.41 4.32 4.94
N ILE A 96 3.71 3.38 4.31
CA ILE A 96 3.41 2.06 4.88
C ILE A 96 4.68 1.23 5.08
N THR A 97 5.57 1.20 4.07
CA THR A 97 6.87 0.52 4.18
C THR A 97 7.71 1.13 5.30
N SER A 98 7.65 2.45 5.49
CA SER A 98 8.35 3.14 6.57
C SER A 98 7.83 2.75 7.95
N ILE A 99 6.50 2.71 8.13
CA ILE A 99 5.88 2.29 9.40
C ILE A 99 6.32 0.85 9.75
N ALA A 100 6.16 -0.09 8.82
CA ALA A 100 6.52 -1.49 9.04
C ALA A 100 8.03 -1.67 9.33
N SER A 101 8.89 -0.97 8.57
CA SER A 101 10.35 -1.03 8.75
C SER A 101 10.80 -0.40 10.07
N LEU A 102 10.23 0.74 10.46
CA LEU A 102 10.53 1.43 11.72
C LEU A 102 10.10 0.61 12.94
N LEU A 103 8.91 0.01 12.90
CA LEU A 103 8.43 -0.84 14.00
C LEU A 103 9.25 -2.13 14.12
N THR A 104 9.70 -2.68 13.00
CA THR A 104 10.63 -3.83 13.00
C THR A 104 12.01 -3.42 13.53
N PHE A 105 12.52 -2.25 13.13
CA PHE A 105 13.77 -1.71 13.67
C PHE A 105 13.65 -1.45 15.18
N ARG A 106 12.52 -0.94 15.67
CA ARG A 106 12.26 -0.74 17.10
C ARG A 106 12.38 -2.03 17.89
N LEU A 107 11.87 -3.14 17.35
CA LEU A 107 11.98 -4.45 18.00
C LEU A 107 13.43 -4.92 18.14
N LEU A 108 14.24 -4.72 17.11
CA LEU A 108 15.62 -5.22 17.07
C LEU A 108 16.63 -4.25 17.74
N PHE A 109 16.42 -2.95 17.63
CA PHE A 109 17.34 -1.91 18.10
C PHE A 109 16.61 -0.81 18.89
N PRO A 110 15.93 -1.14 20.00
CA PRO A 110 15.07 -0.19 20.72
C PRO A 110 15.82 1.05 21.24
N ALA A 111 17.08 0.89 21.66
CA ALA A 111 17.91 1.99 22.16
C ALA A 111 18.17 3.09 21.11
N PHE A 112 18.17 2.75 19.82
CA PHE A 112 18.46 3.68 18.72
C PHE A 112 17.20 4.19 18.01
N PHE A 113 16.03 3.64 18.34
CA PHE A 113 14.78 3.89 17.64
C PHE A 113 14.43 5.37 17.52
N LYS A 114 14.53 6.15 18.61
CA LYS A 114 14.17 7.58 18.59
C LYS A 114 14.96 8.38 17.56
N ARG A 115 16.27 8.09 17.41
CA ARG A 115 17.13 8.78 16.44
C ARG A 115 16.74 8.41 15.01
N VAL A 116 16.55 7.12 14.75
CA VAL A 116 16.14 6.62 13.44
C VAL A 116 14.76 7.14 13.05
N LEU A 117 13.81 7.17 13.98
CA LEU A 117 12.47 7.73 13.78
C LEU A 117 12.54 9.19 13.34
N LEU A 118 13.33 10.03 14.02
CA LEU A 118 13.51 11.43 13.66
C LEU A 118 14.13 11.57 12.27
N SER A 119 15.16 10.80 11.95
CA SER A 119 15.79 10.81 10.62
C SER A 119 14.80 10.40 9.52
N THR A 120 14.01 9.34 9.74
CA THR A 120 13.00 8.89 8.79
C THR A 120 11.86 9.92 8.64
N ALA A 121 11.45 10.57 9.72
CA ALA A 121 10.43 11.63 9.69
C ALA A 121 10.85 12.85 8.86
N ILE A 122 12.16 13.13 8.75
CA ILE A 122 12.71 14.18 7.88
C ILE A 122 12.78 13.71 6.42
N ILE A 123 13.19 12.46 6.18
CA ILE A 123 13.41 11.94 4.82
C ILE A 123 12.10 11.69 4.06
N ILE A 124 11.05 11.20 4.73
CA ILE A 124 9.77 10.88 4.07
C ILE A 124 9.18 12.10 3.36
N PRO A 125 9.01 13.28 3.99
CA PRO A 125 8.52 14.48 3.30
C PRO A 125 9.32 14.87 2.06
N VAL A 126 10.65 14.73 2.10
CA VAL A 126 11.53 15.02 0.96
C VAL A 126 11.23 14.07 -0.20
N MET A 127 11.11 12.77 0.07
CA MET A 127 10.74 11.78 -0.95
C MET A 127 9.35 12.03 -1.52
N LEU A 128 8.37 12.33 -0.66
CA LEU A 128 7.00 12.62 -1.09
C LEU A 128 6.92 13.86 -1.98
N THR A 129 7.73 14.88 -1.67
CA THR A 129 7.83 16.10 -2.48
C THR A 129 8.47 15.80 -3.83
N ALA A 130 9.55 15.00 -3.87
CA ALA A 130 10.17 14.58 -5.13
C ALA A 130 9.17 13.83 -6.03
N ILE A 131 8.38 12.91 -5.48
CA ILE A 131 7.34 12.19 -6.22
C ILE A 131 6.22 13.12 -6.67
N ALA A 132 5.89 14.12 -5.85
CA ALA A 132 4.89 15.12 -6.21
C ALA A 132 5.27 15.94 -7.43
N SER A 133 6.55 16.29 -7.60
CA SER A 133 7.03 17.00 -8.77
C SER A 133 6.92 16.17 -10.08
N PHE A 134 6.90 14.84 -9.99
CA PHE A 134 6.71 13.96 -11.15
C PHE A 134 5.24 13.77 -11.54
N ARG A 135 4.30 13.89 -10.60
CA ARG A 135 2.86 13.81 -10.87
C ARG A 135 2.32 15.21 -11.13
N LYS A 136 2.03 15.53 -12.39
CA LYS A 136 1.15 16.65 -12.74
C LYS A 136 -0.26 16.32 -12.23
N ILE A 137 -0.56 16.64 -10.98
CA ILE A 137 -1.92 16.50 -10.44
C ILE A 137 -2.74 17.63 -11.07
N SER A 138 -3.72 17.29 -11.89
CA SER A 138 -4.77 18.22 -12.31
C SER A 138 -5.59 18.58 -11.08
N SER A 139 -5.65 19.86 -10.76
CA SER A 139 -6.58 20.40 -9.78
C SER A 139 -7.74 21.06 -10.50
N ILE A 140 -8.88 21.21 -9.81
CA ILE A 140 -10.06 21.90 -10.37
C ILE A 140 -9.71 23.33 -10.84
N SER A 141 -8.77 24.00 -10.17
CA SER A 141 -8.37 25.36 -10.56
C SER A 141 -7.30 25.41 -11.65
N GLU A 142 -6.78 24.26 -12.10
CA GLU A 142 -5.66 24.15 -13.05
C GLU A 142 -4.43 25.02 -12.67
N GLY A 143 -4.25 25.30 -11.37
CA GLY A 143 -3.19 26.15 -10.86
C GLY A 143 -3.54 27.63 -10.70
N ALA A 144 -4.78 28.04 -11.01
CA ALA A 144 -5.26 29.42 -10.84
C ALA A 144 -5.27 29.87 -9.37
N SER A 145 -5.47 28.95 -8.42
CA SER A 145 -5.38 29.24 -6.98
C SER A 145 -4.72 28.10 -6.20
N LYS A 146 -3.52 28.37 -5.66
CA LYS A 146 -2.78 27.42 -4.82
C LYS A 146 -3.56 27.00 -3.57
N LEU A 147 -4.40 27.89 -3.02
CA LEU A 147 -5.21 27.57 -1.86
C LEU A 147 -6.33 26.60 -2.24
N VAL A 148 -7.01 26.83 -3.37
CA VAL A 148 -8.04 25.93 -3.89
C VAL A 148 -7.44 24.56 -4.20
N ASP A 149 -6.29 24.52 -4.86
CA ASP A 149 -5.58 23.25 -5.15
C ASP A 149 -5.17 22.49 -3.89
N TYR A 150 -4.80 23.21 -2.84
CA TYR A 150 -4.48 22.61 -1.55
C TYR A 150 -5.75 22.03 -0.89
N THR A 151 -6.85 22.78 -0.88
CA THR A 151 -8.13 22.30 -0.34
C THR A 151 -8.66 21.10 -1.13
N ASP A 152 -8.55 21.12 -2.46
CA ASP A 152 -8.94 20.03 -3.35
C ASP A 152 -8.16 18.75 -3.01
N LYS A 153 -6.83 18.85 -2.90
CA LYS A 153 -5.99 17.72 -2.44
C LYS A 153 -6.41 17.18 -1.08
N MET A 154 -6.74 18.06 -0.11
CA MET A 154 -7.21 17.63 1.20
C MET A 154 -8.56 16.89 1.12
N GLN A 155 -9.48 17.33 0.26
CA GLN A 155 -10.76 16.64 0.03
C GLN A 155 -10.53 15.21 -0.47
N VAL A 156 -9.60 15.02 -1.42
CA VAL A 156 -9.27 13.68 -1.95
C VAL A 156 -8.68 12.76 -0.88
N TYR A 157 -7.70 13.25 -0.12
CA TYR A 157 -6.97 12.42 0.84
C TYR A 157 -7.70 12.17 2.17
N LEU A 158 -8.64 13.03 2.54
CA LEU A 158 -9.35 12.95 3.82
C LEU A 158 -10.82 12.51 3.67
N ALA A 159 -11.24 12.07 2.49
CA ALA A 159 -12.64 11.81 2.18
C ALA A 159 -13.53 13.00 2.56
N GLY A 160 -13.16 14.17 2.06
CA GLY A 160 -13.82 15.40 2.41
C GLY A 160 -15.29 15.45 1.94
N PRO A 161 -16.11 16.31 2.56
CA PRO A 161 -17.55 16.33 2.37
C PRO A 161 -17.99 16.53 0.92
N TYR A 162 -17.17 17.21 0.10
CA TYR A 162 -17.47 17.39 -1.33
C TYR A 162 -17.44 16.06 -2.08
N ASN A 163 -16.42 15.23 -1.86
CA ASN A 163 -16.33 13.90 -2.48
C ASN A 163 -17.44 12.96 -1.96
N VAL A 164 -17.87 13.14 -0.70
CA VAL A 164 -19.00 12.39 -0.17
C VAL A 164 -20.30 12.80 -0.87
N ALA A 165 -20.55 14.10 -1.06
CA ALA A 165 -21.72 14.59 -1.79
C ALA A 165 -21.75 14.08 -3.23
N ILE A 166 -20.61 14.11 -3.94
CA ILE A 166 -20.49 13.55 -5.29
C ILE A 166 -20.83 12.06 -5.29
N ALA A 167 -20.42 11.29 -4.28
CA ALA A 167 -20.76 9.87 -4.20
C ALA A 167 -22.25 9.63 -3.95
N LEU A 168 -22.94 10.53 -3.24
CA LEU A 168 -24.39 10.47 -3.07
C LEU A 168 -25.10 10.75 -4.39
N GLU A 169 -24.70 11.80 -5.11
CA GLU A 169 -25.30 12.16 -6.40
C GLU A 169 -25.00 11.15 -7.49
N ALA A 170 -23.85 10.47 -7.44
CA ALA A 170 -23.52 9.38 -8.35
C ALA A 170 -24.54 8.23 -8.23
N LYS A 171 -25.11 8.01 -7.04
CA LYS A 171 -26.19 7.03 -6.85
C LYS A 171 -27.47 7.42 -7.59
N ASP A 172 -27.79 8.70 -7.56
CA ASP A 172 -29.02 9.24 -8.14
C ASP A 172 -28.93 9.28 -9.67
N LEU A 173 -27.74 9.63 -10.20
CA LEU A 173 -27.47 9.70 -11.63
C LEU A 173 -27.22 8.34 -12.27
N PHE A 174 -26.60 7.41 -11.52
CA PHE A 174 -26.29 6.05 -11.98
C PHE A 174 -26.85 5.02 -10.98
N PRO A 175 -28.17 4.75 -11.00
CA PRO A 175 -28.79 3.81 -10.06
C PRO A 175 -28.15 2.42 -10.06
N GLU A 176 -27.62 1.97 -11.20
CA GLU A 176 -26.90 0.71 -11.35
C GLU A 176 -25.60 0.64 -10.54
N ALA A 177 -25.01 1.78 -10.15
CA ALA A 177 -23.83 1.83 -9.29
C ALA A 177 -24.11 1.27 -7.88
N GLY A 178 -25.39 1.24 -7.47
CA GLY A 178 -25.83 0.66 -6.20
C GLY A 178 -26.06 -0.86 -6.24
N ASN A 179 -25.93 -1.51 -7.40
CA ASN A 179 -26.17 -2.95 -7.53
C ASN A 179 -25.12 -3.76 -6.75
N LEU A 180 -25.56 -4.83 -6.07
CA LEU A 180 -24.65 -5.74 -5.36
C LEU A 180 -23.63 -6.44 -6.28
N SER A 181 -23.93 -6.56 -7.58
CA SER A 181 -22.98 -7.03 -8.58
C SER A 181 -21.77 -6.11 -8.72
N VAL A 182 -21.96 -4.78 -8.60
CA VAL A 182 -20.89 -3.79 -8.60
C VAL A 182 -20.04 -3.93 -7.33
N LEU A 183 -20.65 -4.12 -6.16
CA LEU A 183 -19.90 -4.40 -4.92
C LEU A 183 -19.10 -5.70 -5.02
N PHE A 184 -19.69 -6.77 -5.56
CA PHE A 184 -18.99 -8.02 -5.82
C PHE A 184 -17.77 -7.78 -6.71
N TYR A 185 -17.94 -7.00 -7.78
CA TYR A 185 -16.87 -6.69 -8.70
C TYR A 185 -15.77 -5.83 -8.05
N ASP A 186 -16.14 -4.82 -7.25
CA ASP A 186 -15.21 -4.01 -6.44
C ASP A 186 -14.37 -4.86 -5.48
N ILE A 187 -14.89 -5.99 -5.01
CA ILE A 187 -14.19 -6.90 -4.10
C ILE A 187 -13.29 -7.87 -4.87
N PHE A 188 -13.84 -8.63 -5.82
CA PHE A 188 -13.14 -9.78 -6.39
C PHE A 188 -12.29 -9.44 -7.60
N ARG A 189 -12.68 -8.44 -8.41
CA ARG A 189 -11.95 -8.07 -9.62
C ARG A 189 -10.54 -7.53 -9.33
N PRO A 190 -10.29 -6.72 -8.28
CA PRO A 190 -8.94 -6.26 -7.97
C PRO A 190 -8.05 -7.33 -7.32
N MET A 191 -8.59 -8.47 -6.89
CA MET A 191 -7.79 -9.51 -6.23
C MET A 191 -6.83 -10.19 -7.19
N LEU A 192 -5.58 -10.37 -6.75
CA LEU A 192 -4.59 -11.18 -7.46
C LEU A 192 -5.14 -12.59 -7.77
N GLY A 193 -5.08 -12.98 -9.05
CA GLY A 193 -5.52 -14.29 -9.55
C GLY A 193 -7.03 -14.40 -9.75
N VAL A 194 -7.84 -14.10 -8.74
CA VAL A 194 -9.31 -14.14 -8.86
C VAL A 194 -9.81 -13.16 -9.92
N GLY A 195 -9.21 -11.97 -9.96
CA GLY A 195 -9.59 -10.92 -10.90
C GLY A 195 -9.50 -11.33 -12.36
N SER A 196 -8.59 -12.25 -12.74
CA SER A 196 -8.49 -12.72 -14.13
C SER A 196 -9.59 -13.70 -14.53
N LEU A 197 -10.29 -14.32 -13.57
CA LEU A 197 -11.39 -15.25 -13.86
C LEU A 197 -12.68 -14.52 -14.21
N ILE A 198 -12.82 -13.29 -13.74
CA ILE A 198 -14.02 -12.46 -13.93
C ILE A 198 -13.71 -11.23 -14.77
N SER A 199 -12.64 -11.27 -15.57
CA SER A 199 -12.13 -10.08 -16.24
C SER A 199 -13.02 -9.54 -17.35
N ASP A 200 -13.75 -10.44 -17.97
CA ASP A 200 -14.50 -10.21 -19.19
C ASP A 200 -15.98 -9.94 -18.89
N TRP A 201 -16.33 -9.84 -17.61
CA TRP A 201 -17.68 -9.50 -17.17
C TRP A 201 -17.95 -8.02 -17.46
N SER A 202 -19.09 -7.74 -18.07
CA SER A 202 -19.54 -6.38 -18.40
C SER A 202 -20.11 -5.66 -17.17
N ILE A 203 -19.30 -5.54 -16.11
CA ILE A 203 -19.65 -4.87 -14.86
C ILE A 203 -18.60 -3.78 -14.60
N ASN A 204 -19.09 -2.56 -14.34
CA ASN A 204 -18.22 -1.43 -13.99
C ASN A 204 -17.96 -1.40 -12.48
N TYR A 205 -16.83 -0.82 -12.08
CA TYR A 205 -16.53 -0.53 -10.68
C TYR A 205 -17.32 0.67 -10.19
N SER A 206 -17.58 0.76 -8.88
CA SER A 206 -18.17 1.97 -8.29
C SER A 206 -17.33 3.23 -8.54
N SER A 207 -16.01 3.07 -8.62
CA SER A 207 -15.09 4.19 -8.91
C SER A 207 -15.28 4.78 -10.30
N ILE A 208 -15.76 3.99 -11.28
CA ILE A 208 -16.04 4.49 -12.64
C ILE A 208 -17.20 5.48 -12.58
N TYR A 209 -18.34 5.06 -12.03
CA TYR A 209 -19.52 5.90 -11.88
C TYR A 209 -19.24 7.17 -11.06
N PHE A 210 -18.45 7.04 -9.98
CA PHE A 210 -18.05 8.19 -9.17
C PHE A 210 -17.20 9.20 -9.97
N ASN A 211 -16.23 8.72 -10.75
CA ASN A 211 -15.37 9.60 -11.54
C ASN A 211 -16.11 10.21 -12.74
N GLU A 212 -17.02 9.46 -13.36
CA GLU A 212 -17.91 9.97 -14.41
C GLU A 212 -18.76 11.12 -13.86
N ARG A 213 -19.33 10.97 -12.65
CA ARG A 213 -20.00 12.09 -11.97
C ARG A 213 -19.04 13.24 -11.67
N TYR A 214 -17.82 12.95 -11.20
CA TYR A 214 -16.88 13.98 -10.79
C TYR A 214 -16.43 14.88 -11.97
N PHE A 215 -16.10 14.26 -13.10
CA PHE A 215 -15.48 14.94 -14.25
C PHE A 215 -16.43 15.17 -15.43
N PHE A 216 -17.60 14.53 -15.45
CA PHE A 216 -18.47 14.49 -16.63
C PHE A 216 -17.72 14.05 -17.90
N SER A 217 -16.76 13.14 -17.74
CA SER A 217 -15.90 12.59 -18.80
C SER A 217 -15.23 11.29 -18.34
N ASP A 218 -14.51 10.62 -19.23
CA ASP A 218 -13.84 9.33 -18.98
C ASP A 218 -12.59 9.42 -18.08
N HIS A 219 -12.35 10.55 -17.42
CA HIS A 219 -11.20 10.75 -16.54
C HIS A 219 -11.39 9.97 -15.22
N MET A 220 -10.46 9.06 -14.89
CA MET A 220 -10.51 8.26 -13.66
C MET A 220 -9.31 8.55 -12.75
N THR A 221 -9.37 9.62 -11.98
CA THR A 221 -8.25 10.02 -11.10
C THR A 221 -8.63 10.16 -9.63
N GLN A 222 -9.93 10.22 -9.34
CA GLN A 222 -10.45 10.43 -7.99
C GLN A 222 -10.80 9.12 -7.31
N ILE A 223 -10.61 9.09 -6.00
CA ILE A 223 -10.93 7.95 -5.16
C ILE A 223 -12.29 8.21 -4.54
N ILE A 224 -13.25 7.32 -4.81
CA ILE A 224 -14.54 7.33 -4.11
C ILE A 224 -14.30 7.15 -2.60
N PRO A 225 -14.79 8.05 -1.72
CA PRO A 225 -14.69 7.86 -0.28
C PRO A 225 -15.34 6.55 0.16
N MET A 226 -14.74 5.81 1.09
CA MET A 226 -15.31 4.53 1.55
C MET A 226 -16.74 4.67 2.11
N ILE A 227 -17.03 5.79 2.77
CA ILE A 227 -18.39 6.08 3.26
C ILE A 227 -19.37 6.31 2.11
N GLY A 228 -18.93 6.96 1.02
CA GLY A 228 -19.72 7.15 -0.20
C GLY A 228 -19.94 5.82 -0.92
N GLN A 229 -18.89 5.00 -1.04
CA GLN A 229 -18.98 3.65 -1.58
C GLN A 229 -19.94 2.77 -0.75
N GLY A 230 -19.90 2.87 0.58
CA GLY A 230 -20.86 2.19 1.44
C GLY A 230 -22.30 2.69 1.24
N ASN A 231 -22.50 3.99 1.01
CA ASN A 231 -23.83 4.54 0.74
C ASN A 231 -24.44 4.02 -0.58
N LEU A 232 -23.61 3.85 -1.62
CA LEU A 232 -24.07 3.28 -2.90
C LEU A 232 -24.81 1.97 -2.67
N PHE A 233 -24.22 1.06 -1.89
CA PHE A 233 -24.73 -0.30 -1.71
C PHE A 233 -25.72 -0.46 -0.55
N PHE A 234 -25.53 0.27 0.55
CA PHE A 234 -26.26 0.02 1.80
C PHE A 234 -27.14 1.20 2.25
N GLY A 235 -27.14 2.30 1.49
CA GLY A 235 -27.89 3.51 1.82
C GLY A 235 -27.30 4.28 3.00
N LEU A 236 -28.01 5.32 3.44
CA LEU A 236 -27.47 6.29 4.42
C LEU A 236 -27.15 5.66 5.79
N ILE A 237 -28.06 4.82 6.29
CA ILE A 237 -27.95 4.22 7.63
C ILE A 237 -26.77 3.25 7.73
N PHE A 238 -26.60 2.40 6.71
CA PHE A 238 -25.57 1.37 6.68
C PHE A 238 -24.34 1.75 5.86
N ALA A 239 -24.22 3.01 5.43
CA ALA A 239 -23.04 3.52 4.74
C ALA A 239 -21.71 3.20 5.46
N PRO A 240 -21.61 3.24 6.81
CA PRO A 240 -20.36 2.94 7.50
C PRO A 240 -19.93 1.47 7.45
N VAL A 241 -20.77 0.52 6.97
CA VAL A 241 -20.54 -0.92 7.17
C VAL A 241 -19.21 -1.39 6.58
N ILE A 242 -18.83 -0.91 5.39
CA ILE A 242 -17.54 -1.27 4.75
C ILE A 242 -16.37 -0.80 5.63
N GLY A 243 -16.44 0.43 6.13
CA GLY A 243 -15.42 0.98 7.01
C GLY A 243 -15.30 0.24 8.33
N VAL A 244 -16.44 -0.12 8.93
CA VAL A 244 -16.47 -0.94 10.16
C VAL A 244 -15.82 -2.30 9.92
N LEU A 245 -16.12 -2.98 8.81
CA LEU A 245 -15.48 -4.26 8.46
C LEU A 245 -13.96 -4.13 8.30
N VAL A 246 -13.49 -3.06 7.67
CA VAL A 246 -12.05 -2.77 7.54
C VAL A 246 -11.40 -2.56 8.92
N ILE A 247 -12.04 -1.81 9.81
CA ILE A 247 -11.54 -1.58 11.18
C ILE A 247 -11.50 -2.88 11.98
N VAL A 248 -12.57 -3.69 11.91
CA VAL A 248 -12.63 -5.01 12.56
C VAL A 248 -11.49 -5.89 12.06
N PHE A 249 -11.23 -5.92 10.75
CA PHE A 249 -10.13 -6.67 10.18
C PHE A 249 -8.76 -6.14 10.64
N ALA A 250 -8.60 -4.82 10.75
CA ALA A 250 -7.38 -4.23 11.30
C ALA A 250 -7.12 -4.65 12.76
N TYR A 251 -8.15 -4.66 13.61
CA TYR A 251 -8.03 -5.16 14.98
C TYR A 251 -7.67 -6.65 15.03
N TYR A 252 -8.24 -7.46 14.14
CA TYR A 252 -7.87 -8.86 14.00
C TYR A 252 -6.38 -9.02 13.64
N LEU A 253 -5.87 -8.26 12.65
CA LEU A 253 -4.45 -8.28 12.31
C LEU A 253 -3.58 -7.81 13.48
N GLN A 254 -4.00 -6.77 14.20
CA GLN A 254 -3.29 -6.25 15.37
C GLN A 254 -3.15 -7.30 16.48
N ASP A 255 -4.20 -8.09 16.73
CA ASP A 255 -4.13 -9.20 17.69
C ASP A 255 -3.12 -10.26 17.25
N LYS A 256 -3.09 -10.60 15.95
CA LYS A 256 -2.08 -11.52 15.39
C LYS A 256 -0.66 -10.97 15.45
N ILE A 257 -0.46 -9.66 15.29
CA ILE A 257 0.84 -9.00 15.49
C ILE A 257 1.33 -9.18 16.93
N LYS A 258 0.45 -9.08 17.93
CA LYS A 258 0.82 -9.25 19.36
C LYS A 258 1.16 -10.69 19.73
N GLN A 259 0.64 -11.66 18.98
CA GLN A 259 0.80 -13.09 19.24
C GLN A 259 2.01 -13.71 18.52
N THR A 260 2.46 -13.10 17.41
CA THR A 260 3.55 -13.69 16.61
C THR A 260 4.92 -13.45 17.25
N GLN A 261 5.76 -14.50 17.21
CA GLN A 261 7.18 -14.42 17.57
C GLN A 261 8.11 -14.36 16.35
N GLN A 262 7.54 -14.48 15.15
CA GLN A 262 8.30 -14.53 13.91
C GLN A 262 8.37 -13.14 13.31
N LEU A 263 9.60 -12.67 13.06
CA LEU A 263 9.87 -11.32 12.58
C LEU A 263 9.22 -11.06 11.22
N GLU A 264 9.20 -12.05 10.34
CA GLU A 264 8.63 -11.98 9.01
C GLU A 264 7.10 -11.85 9.04
N VAL A 265 6.45 -12.60 9.93
CA VAL A 265 5.00 -12.50 10.16
C VAL A 265 4.67 -11.18 10.84
N TYR A 266 5.48 -10.73 11.81
CA TYR A 266 5.33 -9.44 12.45
C TYR A 266 5.36 -8.30 11.42
N TYR A 267 6.37 -8.30 10.54
CA TYR A 267 6.54 -7.26 9.52
C TYR A 267 5.35 -7.23 8.56
N ILE A 268 4.94 -8.37 8.00
CA ILE A 268 3.89 -8.38 6.99
C ILE A 268 2.52 -8.00 7.55
N LEU A 269 2.21 -8.47 8.77
CA LEU A 269 0.97 -8.11 9.43
C LEU A 269 0.97 -6.63 9.80
N THR A 270 2.12 -6.09 10.24
CA THR A 270 2.28 -4.64 10.50
C THR A 270 2.10 -3.83 9.23
N TYR A 271 2.68 -4.26 8.11
CA TYR A 271 2.50 -3.63 6.80
C TYR A 271 1.02 -3.61 6.39
N ALA A 272 0.34 -4.76 6.46
CA ALA A 272 -1.08 -4.86 6.13
C ALA A 272 -1.96 -4.02 7.06
N CYS A 273 -1.70 -4.06 8.37
CA CYS A 273 -2.42 -3.26 9.36
C CYS A 273 -2.22 -1.75 9.12
N ALA A 274 -1.01 -1.31 8.77
CA ALA A 274 -0.74 0.08 8.42
C ALA A 274 -1.48 0.50 7.13
N ARG A 275 -1.60 -0.39 6.13
CA ARG A 275 -2.42 -0.15 4.93
C ARG A 275 -3.89 0.07 5.29
N LEU A 276 -4.45 -0.79 6.15
CA LEU A 276 -5.84 -0.66 6.60
C LEU A 276 -6.09 0.63 7.38
N GLY A 277 -5.10 1.12 8.13
CA GLY A 277 -5.19 2.42 8.83
C GLY A 277 -5.35 3.64 7.91
N MET A 278 -5.04 3.50 6.62
CA MET A 278 -5.23 4.55 5.61
C MET A 278 -6.65 4.56 5.00
N MET A 279 -7.58 3.75 5.53
CA MET A 279 -8.95 3.58 5.06
C MET A 279 -9.72 4.88 4.76
N PRO A 280 -9.65 5.96 5.58
CA PRO A 280 -10.46 7.16 5.32
C PRO A 280 -10.25 7.77 3.94
N GLY A 281 -9.01 7.77 3.42
CA GLY A 281 -8.67 8.32 2.10
C GLY A 281 -8.63 7.28 0.98
N GLN A 282 -9.25 6.11 1.17
CA GLN A 282 -9.18 4.98 0.26
C GLN A 282 -10.57 4.35 0.08
N ASN A 283 -10.69 3.46 -0.91
CA ASN A 283 -11.89 2.66 -1.16
C ASN A 283 -11.59 1.17 -0.97
N ILE A 284 -12.62 0.32 -0.94
CA ILE A 284 -12.44 -1.11 -0.70
C ILE A 284 -11.68 -1.78 -1.85
N THR A 285 -11.88 -1.32 -3.09
CA THR A 285 -11.29 -1.84 -4.31
C THR A 285 -9.75 -1.74 -4.25
N ILE A 286 -9.24 -0.56 -3.89
CA ILE A 286 -7.80 -0.31 -3.72
C ILE A 286 -7.26 -1.14 -2.56
N LEU A 287 -7.94 -1.13 -1.40
CA LEU A 287 -7.48 -1.90 -0.24
C LEU A 287 -7.35 -3.39 -0.53
N ILE A 288 -8.33 -3.97 -1.22
CA ILE A 288 -8.29 -5.40 -1.58
C ILE A 288 -7.18 -5.68 -2.59
N ASN A 289 -6.99 -4.82 -3.60
CA ASN A 289 -5.88 -4.96 -4.54
C ASN A 289 -4.55 -5.07 -3.78
N ASP A 290 -4.27 -4.09 -2.93
CA ASP A 290 -3.00 -4.01 -2.21
C ASP A 290 -2.83 -5.15 -1.21
N LEU A 291 -3.89 -5.52 -0.48
CA LEU A 291 -3.83 -6.64 0.46
C LEU A 291 -3.63 -7.98 -0.26
N SER A 292 -4.20 -8.15 -1.45
CA SER A 292 -4.00 -9.37 -2.23
C SER A 292 -2.54 -9.53 -2.66
N PHE A 293 -1.89 -8.44 -3.06
CA PHE A 293 -0.47 -8.47 -3.46
C PHE A 293 0.51 -8.43 -2.29
N SER A 294 0.19 -7.73 -1.20
CA SER A 294 1.10 -7.61 -0.05
C SER A 294 0.92 -8.74 0.95
N LEU A 295 -0.31 -9.03 1.37
CA LEU A 295 -0.59 -10.02 2.42
C LEU A 295 -0.77 -11.43 1.84
N ILE A 296 -1.67 -11.62 0.88
CA ILE A 296 -2.00 -12.97 0.37
C ILE A 296 -0.80 -13.59 -0.34
N LEU A 297 -0.15 -12.83 -1.24
CA LEU A 297 1.04 -13.29 -1.95
C LEU A 297 2.18 -13.68 -0.98
N PHE A 298 2.42 -12.86 0.05
CA PHE A 298 3.42 -13.17 1.06
C PHE A 298 3.07 -14.44 1.83
N LEU A 299 1.83 -14.57 2.30
CA LEU A 299 1.37 -15.75 3.04
C LEU A 299 1.51 -17.02 2.20
N MET A 300 1.16 -16.95 0.91
CA MET A 300 1.33 -18.07 -0.02
C MET A 300 2.81 -18.52 -0.07
N PHE A 301 3.76 -17.59 -0.24
CA PHE A 301 5.18 -17.94 -0.22
C PHE A 301 5.67 -18.43 1.14
N TYR A 302 5.18 -17.82 2.23
CA TYR A 302 5.51 -18.23 3.58
C TYR A 302 5.08 -19.69 3.85
N PHE A 303 3.86 -20.07 3.46
CA PHE A 303 3.38 -21.44 3.61
C PHE A 303 4.14 -22.45 2.74
N LEU A 304 4.51 -22.06 1.51
CA LEU A 304 5.33 -22.89 0.62
C LEU A 304 6.77 -23.05 1.15
N ASN A 305 7.29 -22.10 1.92
CA ASN A 305 8.69 -22.05 2.35
C ASN A 305 8.89 -22.44 3.83
N LYS A 306 8.05 -23.33 4.38
CA LYS A 306 8.09 -23.77 5.80
C LYS A 306 9.46 -24.28 6.32
N HIS A 307 10.44 -24.51 5.45
CA HIS A 307 11.80 -24.97 5.75
C HIS A 307 12.81 -23.86 6.11
N VAL A 308 12.54 -22.59 5.82
CA VAL A 308 13.43 -21.46 6.20
C VAL A 308 12.69 -20.58 7.21
N ARG A 309 12.87 -20.85 8.50
CA ARG A 309 12.29 -20.06 9.59
C ARG A 309 13.38 -19.23 10.27
N PHE A 310 13.15 -17.94 10.45
CA PHE A 310 13.99 -17.16 11.35
C PHE A 310 13.72 -17.62 12.79
N ARG A 311 14.77 -17.82 13.60
CA ARG A 311 14.59 -18.28 14.99
C ARG A 311 13.72 -17.28 15.75
N PRO A 312 12.79 -17.77 16.59
CA PRO A 312 11.92 -16.90 17.38
C PRO A 312 12.78 -15.99 18.27
N VAL A 313 12.47 -14.70 18.25
CA VAL A 313 13.02 -13.75 19.22
C VAL A 313 12.17 -13.87 20.48
N ASN A 314 12.77 -14.20 21.61
CA ASN A 314 12.11 -14.03 22.90
C ASN A 314 12.03 -12.52 23.18
N TYR A 315 10.92 -11.91 22.77
CA TYR A 315 10.60 -10.53 23.13
C TYR A 315 10.31 -10.48 24.63
N GLN A 316 11.20 -9.90 25.43
CA GLN A 316 10.79 -9.38 26.74
C GLN A 316 9.91 -8.17 26.46
N LYS A 317 8.62 -8.29 26.81
CA LYS A 317 7.58 -7.26 26.65
C LYS A 317 7.86 -6.05 27.51
#